data_AF-A0A0D7ACS7-F1
#
_entry.id   AF-A0A0D7ACS7-F1
#
_cell.length_a   1.000
_cell.length_b   1.000
_cell.length_c   1.000
_cell.angle_alpha   90.00
_cell.angle_beta   90.00
_cell.angle_gamma   90.00
#
_symmetry.space_group_name_H-M   'P 1'
#
loop_
_entity.id
_entity.type
_entity.pdbx_description
1 polymer ?
#
loop_
_entity_poly.entity_id
_entity_poly.type
_entity_poly.pdbx_seq_one_letter_code
_entity_poly.pdbx_strand_id
1 'polypeptide(L)'
;MQQYIYRRSHASRSLGDGGQDIKCRFMLSRCTGRKRAVCVGINYRGQDHELKGCVNDAENVRRFLIDHSGFKREDILLLSDKHGSPNKPTRQKILDAMRWLVKNAHPHDSLVFHYSGHGGRTRDNSGEEESGYDEVIFPLDFDHAGEVVDDEIHDTMVKPLPAGCKLTVLRLPIVNLLS
;
A
#
# COMPACT_ATOMS: atom_id res chain seq x y z
N MET A 1 -4.38 7.77 -10.73
CA MET A 1 -3.33 7.98 -9.71
C MET A 1 -3.96 8.71 -8.54
N GLN A 2 -4.55 8.00 -7.59
CA GLN A 2 -5.06 8.62 -6.36
C GLN A 2 -3.86 8.92 -5.46
N GLN A 3 -3.56 10.20 -5.28
CA GLN A 3 -2.71 10.64 -4.18
C GLN A 3 -3.59 10.59 -2.93
N TYR A 4 -3.34 9.64 -2.02
CA TYR A 4 -3.95 9.67 -0.69
C TYR A 4 -3.41 10.88 0.08
N ILE A 5 -4.07 12.02 -0.07
CA ILE A 5 -3.93 13.17 0.84
C ILE A 5 -4.99 12.95 1.92
N TYR A 6 -4.64 12.25 3.00
CA TYR A 6 -5.57 12.03 4.11
C TYR A 6 -5.89 13.36 4.80
N ARG A 7 -7.16 13.76 4.73
CA ARG A 7 -7.73 14.94 5.40
C ARG A 7 -8.19 14.49 6.79
N ARG A 8 -7.43 14.83 7.83
CA ARG A 8 -7.89 14.60 9.22
C ARG A 8 -8.98 15.62 9.55
N SER A 9 -10.25 15.21 9.51
CA SER A 9 -11.36 15.99 10.06
C SER A 9 -12.22 15.11 10.96
N HIS A 10 -11.74 14.89 12.18
CA HIS A 10 -12.61 14.59 13.32
C HIS A 10 -12.20 15.49 14.47
N ALA A 11 -12.92 16.60 14.59
CA ALA A 11 -13.02 17.37 15.82
C ALA A 11 -14.52 17.55 16.10
N SER A 12 -15.03 16.83 17.09
CA SER A 12 -16.37 17.06 17.64
C SER A 12 -16.32 17.14 19.18
N ARG A 13 -16.44 18.40 19.63
CA ARG A 13 -17.03 18.94 20.88
C ARG A 13 -16.30 18.69 22.22
N SER A 14 -16.17 19.64 23.15
CA SER A 14 -16.36 21.10 23.17
C SER A 14 -15.74 21.72 24.45
N LEU A 15 -15.40 23.02 24.36
CA LEU A 15 -15.27 24.05 25.42
C LEU A 15 -13.99 24.09 26.28
N GLY A 16 -13.18 25.12 26.02
CA GLY A 16 -12.08 25.64 26.83
C GLY A 16 -11.36 26.77 26.08
N ASP A 17 -11.63 28.01 26.48
CA ASP A 17 -11.20 29.29 25.90
C ASP A 17 -9.67 29.55 25.96
N GLY A 18 -9.11 30.29 24.99
CA GLY A 18 -7.73 30.81 25.01
C GLY A 18 -6.73 30.19 24.02
N GLY A 19 -6.97 30.35 22.71
CA GLY A 19 -6.31 29.63 21.62
C GLY A 19 -4.81 29.89 21.41
N GLN A 20 -4.02 28.81 21.42
CA GLN A 20 -2.87 28.65 20.55
C GLN A 20 -3.31 27.77 19.38
N ASP A 21 -3.29 28.33 18.17
CA ASP A 21 -3.50 27.60 16.92
C ASP A 21 -2.55 26.39 16.86
N ILE A 22 -3.08 25.19 17.09
CA ILE A 22 -2.36 23.95 16.77
C ILE A 22 -2.37 23.82 15.25
N LYS A 23 -1.47 24.56 14.60
CA LYS A 23 -1.21 24.46 13.18
C LYS A 23 -0.62 23.08 12.93
N CYS A 24 -1.43 22.13 12.45
CA CYS A 24 -0.95 20.84 11.96
C CYS A 24 0.07 21.10 10.85
N ARG A 25 1.36 21.09 11.21
CA ARG A 25 2.45 21.48 10.34
C ARG A 25 2.77 20.28 9.45
N PHE A 26 1.99 20.09 8.39
CA PHE A 26 2.31 19.14 7.33
C PHE A 26 3.61 19.58 6.66
N MET A 27 4.62 18.70 6.66
CA MET A 27 5.88 18.90 5.96
C MET A 27 5.84 18.08 4.68
N LEU A 28 5.99 18.74 3.52
CA LEU A 28 6.11 18.04 2.25
C LEU A 28 7.52 17.44 2.09
N SER A 29 7.59 16.25 1.54
CA SER A 29 8.88 15.62 1.19
C SER A 29 9.52 16.32 0.01
N ARG A 30 10.81 16.65 0.14
CA ARG A 30 11.64 17.09 -0.98
C ARG A 30 12.14 15.92 -1.84
N CYS A 31 11.86 14.68 -1.42
CA CYS A 31 12.28 13.44 -2.08
C CYS A 31 13.79 13.34 -2.31
N THR A 32 14.58 13.92 -1.41
CA THR A 32 16.06 13.92 -1.42
C THR A 32 16.68 12.82 -0.58
N GLY A 33 15.88 12.11 0.23
CA GLY A 33 16.31 11.03 1.11
C GLY A 33 16.37 9.67 0.42
N ARG A 34 16.25 8.59 1.23
CA ARG A 34 16.28 7.21 0.75
C ARG A 34 15.05 6.94 -0.13
N LYS A 35 15.26 6.14 -1.17
CA LYS A 35 14.19 5.64 -2.04
C LYS A 35 14.04 4.14 -1.86
N ARG A 36 12.84 3.66 -1.52
CA ARG A 36 12.53 2.21 -1.45
C ARG A 36 11.18 1.92 -2.05
N ALA A 37 11.05 0.75 -2.66
CA ALA A 37 9.78 0.32 -3.22
C ALA A 37 9.45 -1.13 -2.91
N VAL A 38 8.15 -1.41 -2.87
CA VAL A 38 7.60 -2.76 -2.94
C VAL A 38 6.68 -2.80 -4.15
N CYS A 39 6.91 -3.76 -5.05
CA CYS A 39 6.07 -4.02 -6.21
C CYS A 39 5.48 -5.43 -6.06
N VAL A 40 4.15 -5.52 -6.05
CA VAL A 40 3.41 -6.77 -5.92
C VAL A 40 2.60 -6.99 -7.19
N GLY A 41 2.77 -8.13 -7.83
CA GLY A 41 2.01 -8.53 -9.01
C GLY A 41 1.53 -9.96 -8.88
N ILE A 42 0.22 -10.18 -8.84
CA ILE A 42 -0.37 -11.50 -8.61
C ILE A 42 -1.30 -11.86 -9.77
N ASN A 43 -0.96 -12.93 -10.48
CA ASN A 43 -1.81 -13.48 -11.54
C ASN A 43 -2.76 -14.58 -11.05
N TYR A 44 -2.57 -15.14 -9.85
CA TYR A 44 -3.37 -16.25 -9.30
C TYR A 44 -3.34 -17.49 -10.22
N ARG A 45 -2.16 -17.80 -10.76
CA ARG A 45 -2.01 -18.88 -11.75
C ARG A 45 -2.49 -20.23 -11.22
N GLY A 46 -3.40 -20.86 -11.95
CA GLY A 46 -3.99 -22.15 -11.57
C GLY A 46 -5.05 -22.09 -10.46
N GLN A 47 -5.46 -20.89 -10.04
CA GLN A 47 -6.65 -20.67 -9.20
C GLN A 47 -7.82 -20.19 -10.07
N ASP A 48 -9.02 -20.20 -9.50
CA ASP A 48 -10.18 -19.57 -10.14
C ASP A 48 -9.93 -18.06 -10.32
N HIS A 49 -10.43 -17.50 -11.42
CA HIS A 49 -10.28 -16.08 -11.77
C HIS A 49 -8.83 -15.60 -12.00
N GLU A 50 -7.99 -16.46 -12.58
CA GLU A 50 -6.62 -16.11 -13.00
C GLU A 50 -6.56 -14.83 -13.86
N LEU A 51 -5.59 -13.95 -13.56
CA LEU A 51 -5.25 -12.73 -14.29
C LEU A 51 -3.99 -12.94 -15.13
N LYS A 52 -3.83 -12.14 -16.20
CA LYS A 52 -2.71 -12.31 -17.14
C LYS A 52 -1.67 -11.18 -17.10
N GLY A 53 -2.01 -10.00 -16.60
CA GLY A 53 -1.17 -8.78 -16.70
C GLY A 53 -0.41 -8.38 -15.44
N CYS A 54 -0.87 -8.78 -14.25
CA CYS A 54 -0.45 -8.18 -12.99
C CYS A 54 1.04 -8.36 -12.67
N VAL A 55 1.60 -9.53 -12.97
CA VAL A 55 3.05 -9.77 -12.85
C VAL A 55 3.84 -8.82 -13.76
N ASN A 56 3.38 -8.63 -14.99
CA ASN A 56 4.04 -7.74 -15.95
C ASN A 56 3.93 -6.27 -15.52
N ASP A 57 2.80 -5.85 -14.94
CA ASP A 57 2.64 -4.50 -14.38
C ASP A 57 3.67 -4.24 -13.27
N ALA A 58 3.82 -5.17 -12.33
CA ALA A 58 4.79 -5.04 -11.24
C ALA A 58 6.25 -4.99 -11.74
N GLU A 59 6.58 -5.80 -12.76
CA GLU A 59 7.90 -5.74 -13.41
C GLU A 59 8.13 -4.40 -14.14
N ASN A 60 7.11 -3.87 -14.82
CA ASN A 60 7.18 -2.59 -15.53
C ASN A 60 7.33 -1.40 -14.57
N VAL A 61 6.56 -1.38 -13.46
CA VAL A 61 6.72 -0.34 -12.43
C VAL A 61 8.10 -0.42 -11.80
N ARG A 62 8.60 -1.61 -11.46
CA ARG A 62 9.97 -1.77 -10.96
C ARG A 62 11.00 -1.22 -11.94
N ARG A 63 10.88 -1.54 -13.24
CA ARG A 63 11.79 -1.03 -14.27
C ARG A 63 11.72 0.50 -14.36
N PHE A 64 10.51 1.07 -14.39
CA PHE A 64 10.32 2.52 -14.42
C PHE A 64 10.95 3.23 -13.22
N LEU A 65 10.82 2.66 -12.01
CA LEU A 65 11.40 3.23 -10.80
C LEU A 65 12.93 3.26 -10.85
N ILE A 66 13.54 2.23 -11.43
CA ILE A 66 14.99 2.15 -11.62
C ILE A 66 15.44 3.14 -12.70
N ASP A 67 14.87 3.04 -13.89
CA ASP A 67 15.36 3.71 -15.09
C ASP A 67 15.06 5.22 -15.09
N HIS A 68 13.95 5.62 -14.46
CA HIS A 68 13.45 7.00 -14.53
C HIS A 68 13.26 7.69 -13.18
N SER A 69 13.18 6.94 -12.07
CA SER A 69 12.94 7.53 -10.74
C SER A 69 14.14 7.43 -9.79
N GLY A 70 15.25 6.85 -10.23
CA GLY A 70 16.51 6.77 -9.49
C GLY A 70 16.46 5.84 -8.26
N PHE A 71 15.59 4.83 -8.27
CA PHE A 71 15.58 3.79 -7.25
C PHE A 71 16.68 2.76 -7.57
N LYS A 72 17.39 2.30 -6.55
CA LYS A 72 18.36 1.22 -6.72
C LYS A 72 17.65 -0.13 -6.76
N ARG A 73 18.20 -1.08 -7.51
CA ARG A 73 17.59 -2.41 -7.69
C ARG A 73 17.44 -3.15 -6.36
N GLU A 74 18.43 -3.03 -5.48
CA GLU A 74 18.49 -3.62 -4.14
C GLU A 74 17.52 -2.97 -3.14
N ASP A 75 17.04 -1.77 -3.43
CA ASP A 75 16.06 -1.04 -2.63
C ASP A 75 14.61 -1.28 -3.12
N ILE A 76 14.40 -2.28 -3.98
CA ILE A 76 13.08 -2.67 -4.48
C ILE A 76 12.82 -4.15 -4.21
N LEU A 77 11.77 -4.44 -3.44
CA LEU A 77 11.22 -5.78 -3.32
C LEU A 77 10.19 -6.05 -4.43
N LEU A 78 10.36 -7.14 -5.15
CA LEU A 78 9.39 -7.65 -6.12
C LEU A 78 8.78 -8.94 -5.58
N LEU A 79 7.48 -8.92 -5.30
CA LEU A 79 6.68 -10.09 -4.93
C LEU A 79 5.81 -10.48 -6.13
N SER A 80 5.93 -11.73 -6.60
CA SER A 80 5.10 -12.20 -7.71
C SER A 80 4.90 -13.72 -7.72
N ASP A 81 3.78 -14.16 -8.28
CA ASP A 81 3.47 -15.58 -8.47
C ASP A 81 4.05 -16.15 -9.77
N LYS A 82 4.89 -15.39 -10.50
CA LYS A 82 5.67 -15.87 -11.66
C LYS A 82 6.34 -17.20 -11.34
N HIS A 83 6.37 -18.10 -12.31
CA HIS A 83 7.06 -19.39 -12.17
C HIS A 83 8.53 -19.17 -11.80
N GLY A 84 9.03 -19.89 -10.79
CA GLY A 84 10.39 -19.75 -10.27
C GLY A 84 10.66 -18.52 -9.40
N SER A 85 9.68 -17.64 -9.16
CA SER A 85 9.83 -16.52 -8.22
C SER A 85 10.04 -17.03 -6.79
N PRO A 86 11.14 -16.63 -6.11
CA PRO A 86 11.39 -17.01 -4.72
C PRO A 86 10.50 -16.24 -3.72
N ASN A 87 9.87 -15.16 -4.19
CA ASN A 87 9.11 -14.23 -3.37
C ASN A 87 7.63 -14.31 -3.74
N LYS A 88 6.98 -15.40 -3.34
CA LYS A 88 5.54 -15.56 -3.54
C LYS A 88 4.77 -14.55 -2.68
N PRO A 89 3.75 -13.86 -3.25
CA PRO A 89 3.02 -12.80 -2.57
C PRO A 89 1.93 -13.39 -1.65
N THR A 90 2.36 -14.16 -0.64
CA THR A 90 1.48 -14.60 0.44
C THR A 90 1.10 -13.43 1.34
N ARG A 91 0.02 -13.56 2.11
CA ARG A 91 -0.45 -12.53 3.04
C ARG A 91 0.67 -12.06 3.95
N GLN A 92 1.36 -13.01 4.59
CA GLN A 92 2.48 -12.74 5.47
C GLN A 92 3.62 -12.01 4.75
N LYS A 93 3.99 -12.44 3.53
CA LYS A 93 5.07 -11.82 2.75
C LYS A 93 4.74 -10.39 2.33
N ILE A 94 3.49 -10.11 1.98
CA ILE A 94 3.03 -8.76 1.65
C ILE A 94 3.16 -7.85 2.87
N LEU A 95 2.66 -8.27 4.03
CA LEU A 95 2.73 -7.50 5.27
C LEU A 95 4.17 -7.28 5.74
N ASP A 96 5.04 -8.29 5.63
CA ASP A 96 6.47 -8.15 5.92
C ASP A 96 7.15 -7.15 4.99
N ALA A 97 6.79 -7.15 3.70
CA ALA A 97 7.31 -6.17 2.74
C ALA A 97 6.81 -4.75 3.03
N MET A 98 5.54 -4.58 3.42
CA MET A 98 5.00 -3.29 3.88
C MET A 98 5.76 -2.76 5.09
N ARG A 99 5.98 -3.62 6.11
CA ARG A 99 6.81 -3.27 7.29
C ARG A 99 8.24 -2.90 6.89
N TRP A 100 8.86 -3.66 6.00
CA TRP A 100 10.21 -3.37 5.50
C TRP A 100 10.29 -2.03 4.76
N LEU A 101 9.25 -1.68 3.99
CA LEU A 101 9.19 -0.46 3.20
C LEU A 101 9.31 0.78 4.10
N VAL A 102 8.53 0.81 5.17
CA VAL A 102 8.45 1.95 6.10
C VAL A 102 9.46 1.88 7.25
N LYS A 103 10.16 0.75 7.41
CA LYS A 103 11.16 0.58 8.48
C LYS A 103 12.24 1.66 8.41
N ASN A 104 12.39 2.36 9.53
CA ASN A 104 13.34 3.46 9.73
C ASN A 104 13.21 4.57 8.67
N ALA A 105 11.98 4.84 8.20
CA ALA A 105 11.72 5.97 7.32
C ALA A 105 12.10 7.30 8.00
N HIS A 106 12.68 8.21 7.23
CA HIS A 106 13.08 9.54 7.68
C HIS A 106 12.38 10.64 6.86
N PRO A 107 12.32 11.87 7.37
CA PRO A 107 11.91 13.01 6.57
C PRO A 107 12.69 13.07 5.25
N HIS A 108 11.96 13.36 4.17
CA HIS A 108 12.42 13.44 2.79
C HIS A 108 12.72 12.12 2.08
N ASP A 109 12.51 10.97 2.73
CA ASP A 109 12.45 9.68 2.05
C ASP A 109 11.28 9.64 1.04
N SER A 110 11.44 8.81 0.01
CA SER A 110 10.47 8.58 -1.05
C SER A 110 10.20 7.09 -1.19
N LEU A 111 9.08 6.65 -0.61
CA LEU A 111 8.63 5.28 -0.58
C LEU A 111 7.56 5.04 -1.65
N VAL A 112 7.58 3.86 -2.27
CA VAL A 112 6.56 3.46 -3.25
C VAL A 112 6.01 2.08 -2.90
N PHE A 113 4.69 1.97 -2.80
CA PHE A 113 4.01 0.68 -2.76
C PHE A 113 3.16 0.53 -4.01
N HIS A 114 3.42 -0.49 -4.82
CA HIS A 114 2.64 -0.81 -6.00
C HIS A 114 2.02 -2.18 -5.86
N TYR A 115 0.73 -2.27 -6.16
CA TYR A 115 -0.02 -3.52 -6.18
C TYR A 115 -0.83 -3.61 -7.48
N SER A 116 -0.67 -4.74 -8.18
CA SER A 116 -1.53 -5.18 -9.29
C SER A 116 -1.99 -6.61 -8.99
N GLY A 117 -3.31 -6.82 -8.96
CA GLY A 117 -3.95 -8.07 -8.58
C GLY A 117 -5.46 -7.88 -8.36
N HIS A 118 -6.12 -8.86 -7.76
CA HIS A 118 -7.53 -8.73 -7.39
C HIS A 118 -7.68 -7.74 -6.25
N GLY A 119 -8.79 -6.99 -6.29
CA GLY A 119 -9.27 -6.17 -5.19
C GLY A 119 -10.78 -6.29 -5.07
N GLY A 120 -11.31 -5.99 -3.89
CA GLY A 120 -12.74 -6.16 -3.62
C GLY A 120 -13.16 -5.37 -2.39
N ARG A 121 -14.33 -5.73 -1.88
CA ARG A 121 -14.88 -5.19 -0.63
C ARG A 121 -15.30 -6.35 0.27
N THR A 122 -14.98 -6.28 1.56
CA THR A 122 -15.46 -7.21 2.58
C THR A 122 -16.39 -6.47 3.54
N ARG A 123 -17.25 -7.18 4.28
CA ARG A 123 -18.10 -6.51 5.29
C ARG A 123 -17.23 -6.02 6.43
N ASP A 124 -17.40 -4.76 6.80
CA ASP A 124 -16.75 -4.20 7.98
C ASP A 124 -17.35 -4.86 9.23
N ASN A 125 -16.49 -5.54 10.00
CA ASN A 125 -16.86 -6.18 11.26
C ASN A 125 -16.47 -5.33 12.49
N SER A 126 -15.74 -4.23 12.29
CA SER A 126 -15.30 -3.28 13.31
C SER A 126 -16.32 -2.16 13.55
N GLY A 127 -17.10 -1.81 12.52
CA GLY A 127 -18.10 -0.74 12.57
C GLY A 127 -17.51 0.66 12.46
N GLU A 128 -16.28 0.78 11.95
CA GLU A 128 -15.59 2.06 11.73
C GLU A 128 -16.01 2.70 10.39
N GLU A 129 -16.47 1.91 9.42
CA GLU A 129 -16.91 2.36 8.10
C GLU A 129 -18.38 2.79 8.09
N GLU A 130 -18.66 4.04 7.72
CA GLU A 130 -20.04 4.53 7.48
C GLU A 130 -20.73 3.75 6.35
N SER A 131 -19.95 3.15 5.44
CA SER A 131 -20.43 2.32 4.34
C SER A 131 -20.74 0.87 4.75
N GLY A 132 -20.16 0.41 5.86
CA GLY A 132 -20.22 -0.98 6.34
C GLY A 132 -19.37 -1.98 5.54
N TYR A 133 -18.40 -1.53 4.73
CA TYR A 133 -17.52 -2.41 3.95
C TYR A 133 -16.09 -1.87 3.82
N ASP A 134 -15.09 -2.72 4.08
CA ASP A 134 -13.67 -2.40 3.91
C ASP A 134 -13.16 -2.70 2.50
N GLU A 135 -12.22 -1.91 1.98
CA GLU A 135 -11.54 -2.20 0.72
C GLU A 135 -10.37 -3.18 0.90
N VAL A 136 -10.36 -4.27 0.13
CA VAL A 136 -9.39 -5.35 0.34
C VAL A 136 -8.49 -5.62 -0.86
N ILE A 137 -7.28 -6.10 -0.60
CA ILE A 137 -6.45 -6.79 -1.60
C ILE A 137 -6.39 -8.28 -1.27
N PHE A 138 -6.27 -9.13 -2.30
CA PHE A 138 -6.22 -10.58 -2.14
C PHE A 138 -4.78 -11.10 -2.34
N PRO A 139 -4.10 -11.55 -1.28
CA PRO A 139 -2.83 -12.27 -1.40
C PRO A 139 -2.98 -13.57 -2.21
N LEU A 140 -1.88 -14.20 -2.59
CA LEU A 140 -1.93 -15.47 -3.34
C LEU A 140 -2.61 -16.61 -2.56
N ASP A 141 -2.54 -16.57 -1.23
CA ASP A 141 -3.07 -17.57 -0.30
C ASP A 141 -4.34 -17.08 0.44
N PHE A 142 -5.09 -16.15 -0.16
CA PHE A 142 -6.25 -15.52 0.47
C PHE A 142 -7.33 -16.53 0.91
N ASP A 143 -7.50 -17.64 0.19
CA ASP A 143 -8.45 -18.71 0.55
C ASP A 143 -8.19 -19.33 1.94
N HIS A 144 -6.96 -19.24 2.45
CA HIS A 144 -6.58 -19.82 3.74
C HIS A 144 -6.12 -18.77 4.75
N ALA A 145 -5.42 -17.73 4.29
CA ALA A 145 -4.85 -16.69 5.14
C ALA A 145 -5.78 -15.47 5.28
N GLY A 146 -6.82 -15.37 4.45
CA GLY A 146 -7.68 -14.20 4.34
C GLY A 146 -7.09 -13.07 3.52
N GLU A 147 -7.92 -12.08 3.25
CA GLU A 147 -7.57 -10.84 2.58
C GLU A 147 -6.76 -9.88 3.48
N VAL A 148 -6.28 -8.79 2.89
CA VAL A 148 -5.68 -7.66 3.61
C VAL A 148 -6.58 -6.44 3.45
N VAL A 149 -7.18 -6.00 4.55
CA VAL A 149 -8.05 -4.82 4.65
C VAL A 149 -7.24 -3.53 4.63
N ASP A 150 -7.85 -2.45 4.17
CA ASP A 150 -7.23 -1.14 4.05
C ASP A 150 -6.82 -0.53 5.39
N ASP A 151 -7.53 -0.82 6.48
CA ASP A 151 -7.09 -0.47 7.83
C ASP A 151 -5.72 -1.08 8.19
N GLU A 152 -5.48 -2.34 7.85
CA GLU A 152 -4.19 -3.00 8.10
C GLU A 152 -3.09 -2.39 7.22
N ILE A 153 -3.42 -2.00 5.98
CA ILE A 153 -2.54 -1.26 5.07
C ILE A 153 -2.20 0.11 5.67
N HIS A 154 -3.20 0.83 6.18
CA HIS A 154 -3.05 2.15 6.79
C HIS A 154 -2.19 2.09 8.05
N ASP A 155 -2.45 1.12 8.91
CA ASP A 155 -1.74 0.94 10.18
C ASP A 155 -0.30 0.53 9.97
N THR A 156 -0.05 -0.31 8.96
CA THR A 156 1.29 -0.78 8.65
C THR A 156 2.12 0.26 7.91
N MET A 157 1.54 1.01 6.96
CA MET A 157 2.32 1.87 6.07
C MET A 157 2.15 3.38 6.29
N VAL A 158 1.07 3.84 6.91
CA VAL A 158 0.77 5.28 7.04
C VAL A 158 1.01 5.78 8.45
N LYS A 159 0.40 5.15 9.47
CA LYS A 159 0.56 5.53 10.88
C LYS A 159 2.03 5.71 11.34
N PRO A 160 3.00 4.85 10.95
CA PRO A 160 4.37 4.97 11.45
C PRO A 160 5.25 5.99 10.72
N LEU A 161 4.78 6.65 9.65
CA LEU A 161 5.62 7.54 8.85
C LEU A 161 5.88 8.87 9.56
N PRO A 162 7.13 9.37 9.59
CA PRO A 162 7.42 10.70 10.11
C PRO A 162 6.92 11.79 9.16
N ALA A 163 6.64 12.97 9.71
CA ALA A 163 6.37 14.16 8.91
C ALA A 163 7.50 14.42 7.91
N GLY A 164 7.16 14.79 6.67
CA GLY A 164 8.15 15.02 5.61
C GLY A 164 8.57 13.77 4.85
N CYS A 165 8.15 12.56 5.25
CA CYS A 165 8.30 11.35 4.43
C CYS A 165 7.18 11.27 3.39
N LYS A 166 7.48 10.81 2.17
CA LYS A 166 6.49 10.59 1.12
C LYS A 166 6.30 9.10 0.88
N LEU A 167 5.06 8.64 0.99
CA LEU A 167 4.63 7.34 0.49
C LEU A 167 3.73 7.56 -0.73
N THR A 168 4.08 6.93 -1.85
CA THR A 168 3.25 6.89 -3.07
C THR A 168 2.65 5.51 -3.20
N VAL A 169 1.33 5.40 -3.17
CA VAL A 169 0.61 4.13 -3.34
C VAL A 169 0.01 4.09 -4.74
N LEU A 170 0.32 3.04 -5.50
CA LEU A 170 -0.23 2.77 -6.82
C LEU A 170 -1.00 1.45 -6.76
N ARG A 171 -2.30 1.53 -6.47
CA ARG A 171 -3.22 0.39 -6.51
C ARG A 171 -3.86 0.32 -7.90
N LEU A 172 -3.68 -0.81 -8.59
CA LEU A 172 -4.45 -1.18 -9.77
C LEU A 172 -5.27 -2.45 -9.43
N PRO A 173 -6.33 -2.33 -8.61
CA PRO A 173 -7.19 -3.48 -8.33
C PRO A 173 -8.00 -3.78 -9.59
N ILE A 174 -7.90 -5.01 -10.09
CA ILE A 174 -8.84 -5.51 -11.08
C ILE A 174 -10.05 -6.00 -10.28
N VAL A 175 -11.15 -5.26 -10.40
CA VAL A 175 -12.43 -5.66 -9.81
C VAL A 175 -13.09 -6.62 -10.79
N ASN A 176 -12.99 -7.92 -10.55
CA ASN A 176 -13.93 -8.85 -11.16
C ASN A 176 -15.19 -8.82 -10.30
N LEU A 177 -16.26 -8.26 -10.85
CA LEU A 177 -17.62 -8.43 -10.32
C LEU A 177 -17.94 -9.92 -10.34
N LEU A 178 -17.76 -10.59 -9.22
CA LEU A 178 -18.16 -11.97 -9.00
C LEU A 178 -19.03 -12.06 -7.77
N SER A 179 -20.19 -11.41 -7.85
CA SER A 179 -21.54 -11.94 -7.56
C SER A 179 -22.56 -10.81 -7.63
#